data_AF-A0A8T3NCJ2-F1
#
_entry.id   AF-A0A8T3NCJ2-F1
#
_cell.length_a   1.000
_cell.length_b   1.000
_cell.length_c   1.000
_cell.angle_alpha   90.00
_cell.angle_beta   90.00
_cell.angle_gamma   90.00
#
_symmetry.space_group_name_H-M   'P 1'
#
loop_
_entity.id
_entity.type
_entity.pdbx_description
1 polymer ?
#
loop_
_entity_poly.entity_id
_entity_poly.type
_entity_poly.pdbx_seq_one_letter_code
_entity_poly.pdbx_strand_id
1 'polypeptide(L)'
;MERLWTPWRMTYVGGGESAGCIFCDKLREERDRENLILARGQRAFVLLNLYPYNSGHLMVAPYVHSGDLANLEPAVLADVWSLSQRAVAALSAEYQPHGYNLGMNLGRVAGADIPDHLHLHVVPRWNGDTNFMPVTAETKV
;
A
#
# COMPACT_ATOMS: atom_id res chain seq x y z
N MET A 1 -23.42 -18.54 6.36
CA MET A 1 -22.55 -17.38 6.65
C MET A 1 -22.22 -16.74 5.31
N GLU A 2 -23.00 -15.74 4.92
CA GLU A 2 -22.81 -15.02 3.66
C GLU A 2 -21.55 -14.17 3.74
N ARG A 3 -20.64 -14.38 2.78
CA ARG A 3 -19.37 -13.67 2.72
C ARG A 3 -19.62 -12.29 2.09
N LEU A 4 -19.59 -11.25 2.91
CA LEU A 4 -19.60 -9.86 2.45
C LEU A 4 -18.22 -9.56 1.84
N TRP A 5 -18.13 -9.60 0.52
CA TRP A 5 -16.92 -9.25 -0.23
C TRP A 5 -16.94 -7.75 -0.58
N THR A 6 -15.75 -7.16 -0.68
CA THR A 6 -15.55 -5.80 -1.19
C THR A 6 -15.71 -5.81 -2.72
N PRO A 7 -16.76 -5.21 -3.29
CA PRO A 7 -17.24 -5.55 -4.64
C PRO A 7 -16.39 -4.99 -5.77
N TRP A 8 -15.72 -3.86 -5.53
CA TRP A 8 -14.67 -3.33 -6.42
C TRP A 8 -13.44 -4.23 -6.52
N ARG A 9 -13.26 -5.18 -5.59
CA ARG A 9 -12.17 -6.17 -5.63
C ARG A 9 -12.44 -7.26 -6.67
N MET A 10 -13.70 -7.48 -7.07
CA MET A 10 -14.11 -8.52 -8.01
C MET A 10 -13.70 -8.23 -9.46
N THR A 11 -13.60 -6.95 -9.86
CA THR A 11 -13.16 -6.56 -11.21
C THR A 11 -11.70 -6.94 -11.48
N TYR A 12 -10.93 -7.32 -10.46
CA TYR A 12 -9.49 -7.59 -10.57
C TYR A 12 -9.07 -9.01 -10.18
N VAL A 13 -9.91 -9.82 -9.53
CA VAL A 13 -9.63 -11.28 -9.44
C VAL A 13 -9.64 -11.94 -10.84
N GLY A 14 -10.23 -11.26 -11.84
CA GLY A 14 -10.19 -11.65 -13.25
C GLY A 14 -9.16 -10.90 -14.13
N GLY A 15 -8.39 -9.96 -13.57
CA GLY A 15 -7.29 -9.31 -14.29
C GLY A 15 -6.08 -10.24 -14.27
N GLY A 16 -5.80 -10.90 -15.40
CA GLY A 16 -4.79 -11.95 -15.52
C GLY A 16 -3.48 -11.62 -14.83
N GLU A 17 -2.87 -12.64 -14.22
CA GLU A 17 -1.57 -12.56 -13.53
C GLU A 17 -0.58 -11.80 -14.42
N SER A 18 -0.18 -10.59 -14.00
CA SER A 18 1.00 -9.97 -14.59
C SER A 18 2.17 -10.87 -14.23
N ALA A 19 2.89 -11.39 -15.23
CA ALA A 19 4.07 -12.24 -15.00
C ALA A 19 5.23 -11.52 -14.27
N GLY A 20 5.07 -10.24 -13.92
CA GLY A 20 6.05 -9.38 -13.27
C GLY A 20 5.54 -8.75 -11.97
N CYS A 21 6.46 -8.12 -11.25
CA CYS A 21 6.18 -7.39 -10.02
C CYS A 21 6.00 -5.90 -10.29
N ILE A 22 4.81 -5.36 -10.01
CA ILE A 22 4.50 -3.95 -10.27
C ILE A 22 5.49 -2.99 -9.60
N PHE A 23 6.03 -3.34 -8.43
CA PHE A 23 6.98 -2.50 -7.71
C PHE A 23 8.31 -2.44 -8.48
N CYS A 24 8.81 -3.60 -8.91
CA CYS A 24 10.04 -3.68 -9.69
C CYS A 24 9.89 -3.02 -11.06
N ASP A 25 8.76 -3.23 -11.73
CA ASP A 25 8.51 -2.71 -13.07
C ASP A 25 8.41 -1.17 -13.03
N LYS A 26 7.62 -0.62 -12.10
CA LYS A 26 7.48 0.84 -11.92
C LYS A 26 8.80 1.53 -11.59
N LEU A 27 9.68 0.88 -10.84
CA LEU A 27 10.99 1.41 -10.50
C LEU A 27 11.91 1.55 -11.72
N ARG A 28 11.83 0.62 -12.68
CA ARG A 28 12.71 0.57 -13.87
C ARG A 28 12.37 1.61 -14.92
N GLU A 29 11.12 2.07 -14.95
CA GLU A 29 10.65 2.99 -15.98
C GLU A 29 11.12 4.45 -15.79
N GLU A 30 11.74 4.80 -14.66
CA GLU A 30 12.24 6.15 -14.34
C GLU A 30 11.20 7.29 -14.50
N ARG A 31 9.91 6.93 -14.48
CA ARG A 31 8.77 7.82 -14.67
C ARG A 31 8.01 8.01 -13.36
N ASP A 32 8.68 8.58 -12.36
CA ASP A 32 8.19 8.61 -10.97
C ASP A 32 6.78 9.18 -10.84
N ARG A 33 6.49 10.29 -11.53
CA ARG A 33 5.18 10.93 -11.48
C ARG A 33 4.06 10.06 -12.04
N GLU A 34 4.27 9.48 -13.23
CA GLU A 34 3.28 8.57 -13.84
C GLU A 34 3.14 7.26 -13.05
N ASN A 35 4.22 6.82 -12.41
CA ASN A 35 4.23 5.62 -11.58
C ASN A 35 3.80 5.85 -10.13
N LEU A 36 3.41 7.09 -9.81
CA LEU A 36 2.96 7.50 -8.48
C LEU A 36 4.02 7.28 -7.39
N ILE A 37 5.30 7.27 -7.76
CA ILE A 37 6.43 7.22 -6.84
C ILE A 37 6.60 8.62 -6.26
N LEU A 38 6.48 8.72 -4.93
CA LEU A 38 6.53 9.99 -4.20
C LEU A 38 7.93 10.32 -3.70
N ALA A 39 8.67 9.30 -3.27
CA ALA A 39 9.99 9.47 -2.68
C ALA A 39 10.83 8.21 -2.85
N ARG A 40 12.14 8.40 -3.05
CA ARG A 40 13.15 7.35 -3.12
C ARG A 40 14.09 7.48 -1.93
N GLY A 41 14.22 6.42 -1.14
CA GLY A 41 15.22 6.26 -0.10
C GLY A 41 16.45 5.50 -0.60
N GLN A 42 17.30 5.06 0.32
CA GLN A 42 18.53 4.32 -0.03
C GLN A 42 18.25 2.86 -0.39
N ARG A 43 17.30 2.24 0.30
CA ARG A 43 16.96 0.80 0.24
C ARG A 43 15.46 0.57 0.06
N ALA A 44 14.64 1.60 0.24
CA ALA A 44 13.20 1.57 0.04
C ALA A 44 12.70 2.82 -0.70
N PHE A 45 11.44 2.80 -1.10
CA PHE A 45 10.77 3.88 -1.79
C PHE A 45 9.29 3.96 -1.39
N VAL A 46 8.67 5.09 -1.67
CA VAL A 46 7.27 5.39 -1.36
C VAL A 46 6.50 5.58 -2.65
N LEU A 47 5.32 4.95 -2.74
CA LEU A 47 4.39 5.13 -3.85
C LEU A 47 2.96 5.26 -3.35
N LEU A 48 2.10 5.99 -4.06
CA LEU A 48 0.66 5.99 -3.77
C LEU A 48 0.06 4.64 -4.12
N ASN A 49 -0.95 4.23 -3.36
CA ASN A 49 -1.78 3.11 -3.77
C ASN A 49 -2.75 3.57 -4.86
N LEU A 50 -2.75 2.87 -6.00
CA LEU A 50 -3.66 3.13 -7.11
C LEU A 50 -5.13 2.92 -6.72
N TYR A 51 -5.38 2.05 -5.73
CA TYR A 51 -6.69 1.75 -5.18
C TYR A 51 -6.71 2.08 -3.68
N PRO A 52 -6.75 3.38 -3.33
CA PRO A 52 -6.58 3.82 -1.96
C PRO A 52 -7.77 3.41 -1.08
N TYR A 53 -7.51 3.06 0.19
CA TYR A 53 -8.60 2.91 1.17
C TYR A 53 -9.17 4.29 1.48
N ASN A 54 -8.32 5.28 1.76
CA ASN A 54 -8.67 6.68 1.95
C ASN A 54 -7.67 7.55 1.19
N SER A 55 -8.02 8.83 0.98
CA SER A 55 -7.09 9.83 0.46
C SER A 55 -5.78 9.82 1.24
N GLY A 56 -4.66 9.85 0.51
CA GLY A 56 -3.32 9.74 1.08
C GLY A 56 -2.87 8.32 1.40
N HIS A 57 -3.63 7.26 1.05
CA HIS A 57 -3.14 5.89 1.15
C HIS A 57 -1.91 5.70 0.26
N LEU A 58 -0.78 5.42 0.91
CA LEU A 58 0.48 5.12 0.26
C LEU A 58 1.08 3.82 0.78
N MET A 59 2.08 3.34 0.07
CA MET A 59 2.84 2.15 0.38
C MET A 59 4.32 2.49 0.46
N VAL A 60 5.04 1.84 1.37
CA VAL A 60 6.50 1.86 1.44
C VAL A 60 7.03 0.47 1.14
N ALA A 61 7.83 0.33 0.09
CA ALA A 61 8.35 -0.95 -0.38
C ALA A 61 9.88 -0.92 -0.48
N PRO A 62 10.59 -2.01 -0.17
CA PRO A 62 12.02 -2.12 -0.40
C PRO A 62 12.31 -2.27 -1.90
N TYR A 63 13.52 -1.91 -2.33
CA TYR A 63 13.97 -2.17 -3.70
C TYR A 63 14.21 -3.67 -3.95
N VAL A 64 14.61 -4.41 -2.91
CA VAL A 64 14.80 -5.87 -3.01
C VAL A 64 13.44 -6.55 -3.18
N HIS A 65 13.35 -7.43 -4.18
CA HIS A 65 12.17 -8.24 -4.42
C HIS A 65 12.15 -9.42 -3.44
N SER A 66 11.45 -9.25 -2.33
CA SER A 66 11.22 -10.32 -1.36
C SER A 66 9.92 -10.06 -0.59
N GLY A 67 9.12 -11.10 -0.41
CA GLY A 67 7.96 -11.13 0.50
C GLY A 67 8.31 -11.62 1.90
N ASP A 68 9.55 -12.09 2.11
CA ASP A 68 9.99 -12.69 3.36
C ASP A 68 10.53 -11.63 4.31
N LEU A 69 9.63 -11.12 5.17
CA LEU A 69 9.96 -10.13 6.20
C LEU A 69 11.09 -10.60 7.13
N ALA A 70 11.15 -11.89 7.46
CA ALA A 70 12.07 -12.42 8.46
C ALA A 70 13.53 -12.44 7.96
N ASN A 71 13.72 -12.54 6.65
CA ASN A 71 15.03 -12.66 6.00
C ASN A 71 15.52 -11.36 5.36
N LEU A 72 14.83 -10.23 5.56
CA LEU A 72 15.32 -8.93 5.10
C LEU A 72 16.47 -8.41 5.96
N GLU A 73 17.46 -7.79 5.33
CA GLU A 73 18.54 -7.11 6.05
C GLU A 73 17.97 -6.02 6.97
N PRO A 74 18.47 -5.87 8.21
CA PRO A 74 18.00 -4.86 9.15
C PRO A 74 18.05 -3.42 8.59
N ALA A 75 19.04 -3.12 7.75
CA ALA A 75 19.17 -1.81 7.10
C ALA A 75 18.03 -1.52 6.10
N VAL A 76 17.46 -2.54 5.46
CA VAL A 76 16.29 -2.38 4.58
C VAL A 76 15.06 -2.04 5.42
N LEU A 77 14.83 -2.78 6.51
CA LEU A 77 13.71 -2.54 7.42
C LEU A 77 13.79 -1.16 8.07
N ALA A 78 15.00 -0.72 8.44
CA ALA A 78 15.23 0.61 8.97
C ALA A 78 14.85 1.71 7.96
N ASP A 79 15.19 1.55 6.68
CA ASP A 79 14.85 2.53 5.66
C ASP A 79 13.34 2.53 5.35
N VAL A 80 12.68 1.36 5.34
CA VAL A 80 11.21 1.25 5.23
C VAL A 80 10.53 2.03 6.36
N TRP A 81 10.97 1.85 7.61
CA TRP A 81 10.38 2.55 8.76
C TRP A 81 10.76 4.04 8.84
N SER A 82 11.92 4.42 8.32
CA SER A 82 12.32 5.83 8.22
C SER A 82 11.44 6.56 7.20
N LEU A 83 11.20 5.96 6.03
CA LEU A 83 10.32 6.51 5.02
C LEU A 83 8.85 6.52 5.48
N SER A 84 8.38 5.52 6.22
CA SER A 84 7.01 5.52 6.74
C SER A 84 6.78 6.61 7.79
N GLN A 85 7.76 6.89 8.66
CA GLN A 85 7.70 8.04 9.57
C GLN A 85 7.62 9.37 8.82
N ARG A 86 8.44 9.56 7.78
CA ARG A 86 8.39 10.75 6.92
C ARG A 86 7.03 10.88 6.22
N ALA A 87 6.48 9.77 5.74
CA ALA A 87 5.17 9.74 5.11
C ALA A 87 4.06 10.15 6.08
N VAL A 88 4.06 9.62 7.31
CA VAL A 88 3.11 10.00 8.36
C VAL A 88 3.25 11.49 8.70
N ALA A 89 4.46 12.01 8.81
CA ALA A 89 4.68 13.44 9.07
C ALA A 89 4.12 14.33 7.95
N ALA A 90 4.39 13.98 6.69
CA ALA A 90 3.88 14.71 5.53
C ALA A 90 2.34 14.65 5.43
N LEU A 91 1.76 13.46 5.62
CA LEU A 91 0.30 13.29 5.62
C LEU A 91 -0.37 14.04 6.78
N SER A 92 0.29 14.12 7.93
CA SER A 92 -0.23 14.86 9.10
C SER A 92 -0.25 16.36 8.84
N ALA A 93 0.78 16.88 8.17
CA ALA A 93 0.87 18.29 7.81
C ALA A 93 -0.18 18.70 6.77
N GLU A 94 -0.44 17.84 5.78
CA GLU A 94 -1.32 18.17 4.65
C GLU A 94 -2.80 17.83 4.91
N TYR A 95 -3.08 16.64 5.45
CA TYR A 95 -4.44 16.09 5.52
C TYR A 95 -5.03 16.11 6.93
N GLN A 96 -4.21 16.31 7.96
CA GLN A 96 -4.64 16.33 9.38
C GLN A 96 -5.56 15.14 9.77
N PRO A 97 -5.22 13.87 9.44
CA PRO A 97 -6.01 12.73 9.85
C PRO A 97 -6.02 12.56 11.38
N HIS A 98 -7.09 11.96 11.89
CA HIS A 98 -7.24 11.68 13.32
C HIS A 98 -6.44 10.44 13.78
N GLY A 99 -5.96 9.63 12.85
CA GLY A 99 -5.13 8.46 13.12
C GLY A 99 -4.62 7.79 11.86
N TYR A 100 -3.92 6.67 12.03
CA TYR A 100 -3.34 5.90 10.93
C TYR A 100 -3.47 4.39 11.16
N ASN A 101 -3.61 3.63 10.09
CA ASN A 101 -3.27 2.21 10.08
C ASN A 101 -1.97 2.00 9.31
N LEU A 102 -1.01 1.36 9.97
CA LEU A 102 0.22 0.89 9.35
C LEU A 102 0.24 -0.64 9.43
N GLY A 103 0.45 -1.31 8.30
CA GLY A 103 0.40 -2.76 8.27
C GLY A 103 0.94 -3.38 6.98
N MET A 104 1.38 -4.62 7.10
CA MET A 104 1.82 -5.46 5.99
C MET A 104 0.99 -6.73 6.00
N ASN A 105 0.57 -7.19 4.82
CA ASN A 105 0.00 -8.53 4.67
C ASN A 105 1.09 -9.45 4.17
N LEU A 106 1.33 -10.58 4.87
CA LEU A 106 2.39 -11.53 4.53
C LEU A 106 1.77 -12.83 3.98
N GLY A 107 2.01 -13.09 2.70
CA GLY A 107 1.44 -14.23 1.98
C GLY A 107 -0.01 -14.04 1.56
N ARG A 108 -0.43 -14.85 0.56
CA ARG A 108 -1.76 -14.73 -0.08
C ARG A 108 -2.92 -14.86 0.92
N VAL A 109 -2.80 -15.76 1.90
CA VAL A 109 -3.85 -16.02 2.89
C VAL A 109 -4.08 -14.83 3.83
N ALA A 110 -3.04 -14.01 4.07
CA ALA A 110 -3.17 -12.77 4.83
C ALA A 110 -3.77 -11.61 4.00
N GLY A 111 -4.11 -11.84 2.74
CA GLY A 111 -4.67 -10.83 1.84
C GLY A 111 -3.62 -9.96 1.15
N ALA A 112 -2.40 -10.46 0.99
CA ALA A 112 -1.39 -9.82 0.14
C ALA A 112 -1.72 -10.10 -1.34
N ASP A 113 -2.07 -9.05 -2.08
CA ASP A 113 -2.32 -9.17 -3.52
C ASP A 113 -1.01 -9.39 -4.30
N ILE A 114 0.13 -8.91 -3.75
CA ILE A 114 1.48 -9.13 -4.27
C ILE A 114 2.32 -9.78 -3.16
N PRO A 115 2.20 -11.11 -2.98
CA PRO A 115 2.79 -11.80 -1.82
C PRO A 115 4.32 -11.85 -1.87
N ASP A 116 4.92 -11.79 -3.06
CA ASP A 116 6.36 -11.99 -3.26
C ASP A 116 7.18 -10.67 -3.14
N HIS A 117 6.51 -9.54 -2.91
CA HIS A 117 7.17 -8.25 -2.69
C HIS A 117 6.53 -7.50 -1.54
N LEU A 118 7.27 -7.38 -0.45
CA LEU A 118 6.83 -6.75 0.78
C LEU A 118 6.51 -5.26 0.62
N HIS A 119 5.41 -4.81 1.18
CA HIS A 119 5.03 -3.39 1.16
C HIS A 119 4.24 -3.05 2.43
N LEU A 120 4.65 -1.96 3.09
CA LEU A 120 3.98 -1.40 4.25
C LEU A 120 2.91 -0.42 3.78
N HIS A 121 1.65 -0.70 4.08
CA HIS A 121 0.58 0.26 3.89
C HIS A 121 0.65 1.34 4.97
N VAL A 122 0.43 2.59 4.58
CA VAL A 122 0.18 3.73 5.47
C VAL A 122 -1.15 4.33 5.05
N VAL A 123 -2.16 4.17 5.90
CA VAL A 123 -3.53 4.57 5.61
C VAL A 123 -3.96 5.64 6.61
N PRO A 124 -4.11 6.91 6.18
CA PRO A 124 -4.75 7.95 6.98
C PRO A 124 -6.19 7.59 7.36
N ARG A 125 -6.59 7.86 8.60
CA ARG A 125 -7.93 7.55 9.13
C ARG A 125 -8.59 8.78 9.74
N TRP A 126 -9.90 8.91 9.53
CA TRP A 126 -10.73 9.90 10.18
C TRP A 126 -11.87 9.23 10.94
N ASN A 127 -12.37 9.93 11.95
CA ASN A 127 -13.56 9.48 12.64
C ASN A 127 -14.75 9.55 11.66
N GLY A 128 -15.44 8.42 11.44
CA GLY A 128 -16.53 8.33 10.48
C GLY A 128 -16.12 8.19 9.01
N ASP A 129 -14.83 7.89 8.71
CA ASP A 129 -14.35 7.66 7.33
C ASP A 129 -14.92 6.40 6.65
N THR A 130 -15.62 5.58 7.42
CA THR A 130 -16.40 4.44 6.95
C THR A 130 -17.85 4.70 7.35
N ASN A 131 -18.70 4.92 6.36
CA ASN A 131 -20.13 5.09 6.54
C ASN A 131 -20.88 3.83 6.07
N PHE A 132 -22.20 3.89 5.96
CA PHE A 132 -23.02 2.74 5.54
C PHE A 132 -22.86 2.41 4.05
N MET A 133 -22.44 3.36 3.20
CA MET A 133 -22.42 3.22 1.75
C MET A 133 -21.51 2.08 1.24
N PRO A 134 -20.29 1.86 1.78
CA PRO A 134 -19.49 0.70 1.40
C PRO A 134 -20.16 -0.64 1.67
N VAL A 135 -21.00 -0.71 2.71
CA VAL A 135 -21.65 -1.95 3.16
C VAL A 135 -22.96 -2.20 2.42
N THR A 136 -23.78 -1.17 2.22
CA THR A 136 -25.12 -1.31 1.63
C THR A 136 -25.15 -1.08 0.12
N ALA A 137 -24.21 -0.29 -0.40
CA ALA A 137 -24.22 0.23 -1.76
C ALA A 137 -22.90 0.01 -2.48
N GLU A 138 -21.96 -0.73 -1.87
CA GLU A 138 -20.68 -1.09 -2.49
C GLU A 138 -19.89 0.14 -2.99
N THR A 139 -20.14 1.31 -2.40
CA THR A 139 -19.66 2.61 -2.88
C THR A 139 -18.88 3.32 -1.76
N LYS A 140 -17.71 3.86 -2.11
CA LYS A 140 -16.94 4.73 -1.22
C LYS A 140 -16.86 6.14 -1.81
N VAL A 141 -17.05 7.15 -0.95
CA VAL A 141 -17.01 8.58 -1.27
C VAL A 141 -15.90 9.22 -0.45
#